data_AF-A0A8X7C9T4-F1
#
_entry.id   AF-A0A8X7C9T4-F1
#
_cell.length_a   1.000
_cell.length_b   1.000
_cell.length_c   1.000
_cell.angle_alpha   90.00
_cell.angle_beta   90.00
_cell.angle_gamma   90.00
#
_symmetry.space_group_name_H-M   'P 1'
#
loop_
_entity.id
_entity.type
_entity.pdbx_description
1 polymer ?
#
loop_
_entity_poly.entity_id
_entity_poly.type
_entity_poly.pdbx_seq_one_letter_code
_entity_poly.pdbx_strand_id
1 'polypeptide(L)'
;MGKNCSWLAHSSSQNSHSQPSSMNDLEDLEIRQIVAENMKLGISSLHAWIKWFESLLHLSYRLDIKKLSVWKADRLLMDARKR
;
A
#
# COMPACT_ATOMS: atom_id res chain seq x y z
N MET A 1 10.88 -9.59 1.45
CA MET A 1 11.62 -9.08 0.28
C MET A 1 11.48 -7.57 0.04
N GLY A 2 10.28 -6.96 0.05
CA GLY A 2 10.09 -5.55 -0.40
C GLY A 2 10.91 -4.48 0.34
N LYS A 3 11.17 -4.64 1.65
CA LYS A 3 12.00 -3.70 2.42
C LYS A 3 13.43 -3.61 1.89
N ASN A 4 14.04 -4.75 1.55
CA ASN A 4 15.40 -4.81 1.01
C ASN A 4 15.50 -4.12 -0.37
N CYS A 5 14.44 -4.21 -1.19
CA CYS A 5 14.35 -3.47 -2.44
C CYS A 5 14.22 -1.94 -2.22
N SER A 6 13.49 -1.52 -1.18
CA SER A 6 13.39 -0.10 -0.78
C SER A 6 14.74 0.47 -0.31
N TRP A 7 15.55 -0.32 0.39
CA TRP A 7 16.94 0.05 0.71
C TRP A 7 17.81 0.26 -0.53
N LEU A 8 17.68 -0.62 -1.53
CA LEU A 8 18.44 -0.53 -2.79
C LEU A 8 17.98 0.66 -3.65
N ALA A 9 16.69 0.99 -3.61
CA ALA A 9 16.10 2.06 -4.41
C ALA A 9 16.08 3.44 -3.73
N HIS A 10 16.71 3.58 -2.54
CA HIS A 10 16.66 4.80 -1.70
C HIS A 10 15.23 5.36 -1.51
N SER A 11 14.21 4.50 -1.56
CA SER A 11 12.81 4.88 -1.40
C SER A 11 12.29 4.36 -0.07
N SER A 12 11.30 5.03 0.53
CA SER A 12 10.66 4.49 1.74
C SER A 12 9.82 3.26 1.37
N SER A 13 9.64 2.32 2.31
CA SER A 13 8.89 1.07 2.06
C SER A 13 7.41 1.30 1.66
N GLN A 14 6.89 2.52 1.82
CA GLN A 14 5.54 2.92 1.40
C GLN A 14 5.53 3.76 0.12
N ASN A 15 6.70 4.21 -0.34
CA ASN A 15 6.85 4.96 -1.58
C ASN A 15 7.23 3.96 -2.69
N SER A 16 6.23 3.38 -3.35
CA SER A 16 6.28 3.40 -4.82
C SER A 16 6.55 4.85 -5.22
N HIS A 17 7.20 5.16 -6.35
CA HIS A 17 7.53 6.55 -6.71
C HIS A 17 6.33 7.55 -6.77
N SER A 18 5.12 7.15 -6.37
CA SER A 18 3.85 7.89 -6.19
C SER A 18 3.41 7.90 -4.72
N GLN A 19 2.83 9.01 -4.26
CA GLN A 19 2.20 9.06 -2.94
C GLN A 19 0.95 8.16 -2.90
N PRO A 20 0.60 7.57 -1.75
CA PRO A 20 -0.62 6.76 -1.62
C PRO A 20 -1.91 7.51 -2.00
N SER A 21 -1.92 8.84 -1.91
CA SER A 21 -3.02 9.72 -2.31
C SER A 21 -3.19 9.83 -3.83
N SER A 22 -2.10 9.82 -4.61
CA SER A 22 -2.11 9.95 -6.07
C SER A 22 -2.15 8.59 -6.78
N MET A 23 -2.20 7.50 -6.03
CA MET A 23 -2.12 6.14 -6.56
C MET A 23 -3.44 5.65 -7.17
N ASN A 24 -4.52 6.42 -7.03
CA ASN A 24 -5.84 6.12 -7.59
C ASN A 24 -6.10 6.85 -8.92
N ASP A 25 -5.15 7.67 -9.39
CA ASP A 25 -5.29 8.45 -10.61
C ASP A 25 -4.83 7.60 -11.82
N LEU A 26 -5.80 7.05 -12.55
CA LEU A 26 -5.53 6.16 -13.69
C LEU A 26 -4.80 6.87 -14.83
N GLU A 27 -5.06 8.16 -15.02
CA GLU A 27 -4.42 8.99 -16.04
C GLU A 27 -2.92 9.19 -15.77
N ASP A 28 -2.52 9.35 -14.50
CA ASP A 28 -1.11 9.48 -14.11
C ASP A 28 -0.35 8.16 -14.29
N LEU A 29 -1.04 7.03 -14.08
CA LEU A 29 -0.45 5.70 -14.25
C LEU A 29 -0.11 5.38 -15.71
N GLU A 30 -0.89 5.87 -16.67
CA GLU A 30 -0.66 5.65 -18.10
C GLU A 30 0.54 6.45 -18.62
N ILE A 31 0.77 7.65 -18.06
CA ILE A 31 1.83 8.57 -18.50
C ILE A 31 3.17 8.27 -17.80
N ARG A 32 3.13 7.63 -16.64
CA ARG A 32 4.31 7.39 -15.80
C ARG A 32 5.39 6.56 -16.51
N GLN A 33 6.60 7.13 -16.57
CA GLN A 33 7.77 6.41 -17.08
C GLN A 33 8.16 5.25 -16.15
N ILE A 34 8.32 4.08 -16.77
CA ILE A 34 8.79 2.86 -16.10
C ILE A 34 10.33 2.88 -16.08
N VAL A 35 10.90 2.94 -14.87
CA VAL A 35 12.36 2.83 -14.70
C VAL A 35 12.76 1.36 -14.84
N ALA A 36 13.42 1.01 -15.94
CA ALA A 36 13.84 -0.36 -16.25
C ALA A 36 14.71 -1.02 -15.17
N GLU A 37 15.46 -0.23 -14.41
CA GLU A 37 16.28 -0.72 -13.29
C GLU A 37 15.43 -1.31 -12.16
N ASN A 38 14.21 -0.80 -11.95
CA ASN A 38 13.29 -1.30 -10.93
C ASN A 38 12.61 -2.61 -11.35
N MET A 39 12.55 -2.92 -12.66
CA MET A 39 12.01 -4.19 -13.14
C MET A 39 12.91 -5.38 -12.75
N LYS A 40 14.21 -5.15 -12.55
CA LYS A 40 15.18 -6.18 -12.10
C LYS A 40 14.90 -6.68 -10.69
N LEU A 41 14.26 -5.86 -9.85
CA LEU A 41 13.97 -6.21 -8.46
C LEU A 41 12.84 -7.25 -8.36
N GLY A 42 12.01 -7.38 -9.39
CA GLY A 42 10.89 -8.31 -9.44
C GLY A 42 9.83 -8.06 -8.37
N ILE A 43 8.58 -8.40 -8.67
CA ILE A 43 7.54 -8.44 -7.62
C ILE A 43 7.61 -9.83 -6.99
N SER A 44 7.95 -9.90 -5.70
CA SER A 44 7.85 -11.15 -4.96
C SER A 44 6.36 -11.53 -4.85
N SER A 45 5.95 -12.56 -5.59
CA SER A 45 4.56 -13.06 -5.62
C SER A 45 4.03 -13.37 -4.22
N LEU A 46 4.86 -13.97 -3.37
CA LEU A 46 4.54 -14.21 -1.96
C LEU A 46 4.24 -12.91 -1.21
N HIS A 47 5.08 -11.89 -1.40
CA HIS A 47 4.87 -10.59 -0.75
C HIS A 47 3.59 -9.92 -1.27
N ALA A 48 3.29 -10.04 -2.56
CA ALA A 48 2.06 -9.51 -3.15
C ALA A 48 0.81 -10.13 -2.50
N TRP A 49 0.78 -11.46 -2.35
CA TRP A 49 -0.33 -12.16 -1.67
C TRP A 49 -0.49 -11.73 -0.21
N ILE A 50 0.61 -11.64 0.55
CA ILE A 50 0.56 -11.19 1.95
C ILE A 50 0.00 -9.77 2.06
N LYS A 51 0.50 -8.84 1.23
CA LYS A 51 0.02 -7.44 1.22
C LYS A 51 -1.43 -7.34 0.76
N TRP A 52 -1.88 -8.21 -0.14
CA TRP A 52 -3.26 -8.31 -0.58
C TRP A 52 -4.22 -8.75 0.54
N PHE A 53 -3.88 -9.80 1.29
CA PHE A 53 -4.71 -10.21 2.43
C PHE A 53 -4.73 -9.15 3.54
N GLU A 54 -3.59 -8.51 3.80
CA GLU A 54 -3.50 -7.40 4.76
C GLU A 54 -4.40 -6.21 4.36
N SER A 55 -4.45 -5.86 3.06
CA SER A 55 -5.30 -4.75 2.58
C SER A 55 -6.79 -5.08 2.67
N LEU A 56 -7.19 -6.32 2.38
CA LEU A 56 -8.57 -6.78 2.54
C LEU A 56 -9.02 -6.77 4.01
N LEU A 57 -8.14 -7.17 4.94
CA LEU A 57 -8.41 -7.06 6.38
C LEU A 57 -8.55 -5.60 6.81
N HIS A 58 -7.67 -4.72 6.32
CA HIS A 58 -7.81 -3.29 6.60
C HIS A 58 -9.10 -2.70 6.03
N LEU A 59 -9.54 -3.17 4.86
CA LEU A 59 -10.81 -2.75 4.27
C LEU A 59 -11.99 -3.22 5.12
N SER A 60 -12.00 -4.48 5.57
CA SER A 60 -13.08 -5.04 6.38
C SER A 60 -13.23 -4.32 7.73
N TYR A 61 -12.12 -3.96 8.37
CA TYR A 61 -12.14 -3.17 9.61
C TYR A 61 -12.63 -1.73 9.41
N ARG A 62 -12.50 -1.18 8.19
CA ARG A 62 -12.85 0.21 7.86
C ARG A 62 -14.23 0.39 7.24
N LEU A 63 -14.96 -0.70 6.95
CA LEU A 63 -16.28 -0.66 6.31
C LEU A 63 -17.27 0.29 7.02
N ASP A 64 -17.23 0.38 8.35
CA ASP A 64 -18.12 1.28 9.11
C ASP A 64 -17.66 2.74 9.09
N ILE A 65 -16.35 2.97 9.07
CA ILE A 65 -15.75 4.30 9.19
C ILE A 65 -15.71 5.01 7.83
N LYS A 66 -15.62 4.25 6.74
CA LYS A 66 -15.54 4.72 5.34
C LYS A 66 -14.48 5.81 5.11
N LYS A 67 -13.39 5.79 5.90
CA LYS A 67 -12.24 6.71 5.75
C LYS A 67 -10.94 5.93 5.57
N LEU A 68 -10.07 6.47 4.71
CA LEU A 68 -8.73 5.92 4.47
C LEU A 68 -7.74 6.25 5.59
N SER A 69 -7.96 7.35 6.32
CA SER A 69 -7.17 7.73 7.49
C SER A 69 -7.98 7.53 8.78
N VAL A 70 -7.39 6.82 9.74
CA VAL A 70 -8.03 6.46 11.00
C VAL A 70 -7.45 7.39 12.08
N TRP A 71 -8.28 8.30 12.56
CA TRP A 71 -7.92 9.20 13.65
C TRP A 71 -8.16 8.49 14.99
N LYS A 72 -7.57 9.02 16.09
CA LYS A 72 -7.64 8.35 17.42
C LYS A 72 -9.07 8.00 17.86
N ALA A 73 -10.07 8.81 17.49
CA ALA A 73 -11.48 8.56 17.79
C ALA A 73 -12.04 7.29 17.12
N ASP A 74 -11.66 7.04 15.86
CA ASP A 74 -12.17 5.91 15.07
C ASP A 74 -11.43 4.60 15.40
N ARG A 75 -10.30 4.66 16.10
CA ARG A 75 -9.50 3.48 16.48
C ARG A 75 -10.27 2.52 17.38
N LEU A 76 -11.08 3.04 18.31
CA LEU A 76 -11.90 2.24 19.21
C LEU A 76 -12.95 1.40 18.43
N LEU A 77 -13.52 1.98 17.37
CA LEU A 77 -14.47 1.29 16.50
C LEU A 77 -13.78 0.19 15.67
N MET A 78 -12.55 0.44 15.21
CA MET A 78 -11.77 -0.60 14.52
C MET A 78 -11.35 -1.74 15.44
N ASP A 79 -10.90 -1.44 16.66
CA ASP A 79 -10.44 -2.44 17.62
C ASP A 79 -11.59 -3.33 18.13
N ALA A 80 -12.83 -2.81 18.14
CA ALA A 80 -14.02 -3.59 18.44
C ALA A 80 -14.33 -4.64 17.36
N ARG A 81 -14.04 -4.35 16.08
CA ARG A 81 -14.28 -5.25 14.94
C ARG A 81 -13.12 -6.21 14.66
N LYS A 82 -11.94 -5.93 15.19
CA LYS A 82 -10.75 -6.78 15.03
C LYS A 82 -10.81 -8.06 15.88
N ARG A 83 -11.78 -8.19 16.79
CA ARG A 83 -11.95 -9.32 17.70
C ARG A 83 -12.68 -10.49 17.05
#